data_AF-A0A8T4Y0C6-F1
#
_entry.id   AF-A0A8T4Y0C6-F1
#
_cell.length_a   1.000
_cell.length_b   1.000
_cell.length_c   1.000
_cell.angle_alpha   90.00
_cell.angle_beta   90.00
_cell.angle_gamma   90.00
#
_symmetry.space_group_name_H-M   'P 1'
#
loop_
_entity.id
_entity.type
_entity.pdbx_description
1 polymer ?
#
loop_
_entity_poly.entity_id
_entity_poly.type
_entity_poly.pdbx_seq_one_letter_code
_entity_poly.pdbx_strand_id
1 'polypeptide(L)'
;MGEEGYSGETSHEVPLQKINEYMWRIPETFKPGMSVPGLVLADEKLLEKMRSDRTLIQCANVATLPGIYKYSITLPDGHEGYGFPIGGVGAFDAETGVVSPGGVGYDINCLAPNSLVLTEYGYWLRIEEIAEKNYNQSLKVYDVKEGHNDSSNIAFIAERSVEPGEFAIRIMTEAGRMIEGSRDQK
;
A
#
# COMPACT_ATOMS: atom_id res chain seq x y z
N MET A 1 -22.16 16.31 -18.68
CA MET A 1 -21.67 16.84 -17.38
C MET A 1 -20.16 16.97 -17.51
N GLY A 2 -19.65 18.10 -17.04
CA GLY A 2 -18.44 18.76 -17.53
C GLY A 2 -17.19 17.89 -17.66
N GLU A 3 -16.52 18.06 -18.80
CA GLU A 3 -15.09 17.85 -18.97
C GLU A 3 -14.35 18.84 -18.08
N GLU A 4 -13.93 18.43 -16.89
CA GLU A 4 -12.81 19.06 -16.21
C GLU A 4 -11.59 18.17 -16.46
N GLY A 5 -10.74 18.61 -17.38
CA GLY A 5 -9.51 17.92 -17.74
C GLY A 5 -8.67 17.70 -16.49
N TYR A 6 -8.36 16.43 -16.20
CA TYR A 6 -7.31 16.07 -15.26
C TYR A 6 -6.04 16.75 -15.76
N SER A 7 -5.58 17.81 -15.07
CA SER A 7 -4.28 18.40 -15.34
C SER A 7 -3.25 17.30 -15.18
N GLY A 8 -2.60 16.91 -16.27
CA GLY A 8 -1.63 15.83 -16.32
C GLY A 8 -0.34 16.20 -15.59
N GLU A 9 -0.42 16.42 -14.28
CA GLU A 9 0.75 16.62 -13.45
C GLU A 9 1.57 15.32 -13.45
N THR A 10 2.87 15.44 -13.69
CA THR A 10 3.80 14.32 -13.80
C THR A 10 4.85 14.37 -12.70
N SER A 11 5.42 13.22 -12.34
CA SER A 11 6.46 13.15 -11.31
C SER A 11 7.79 13.80 -11.73
N HIS A 12 7.98 14.11 -13.02
CA HIS A 12 9.20 14.73 -13.54
C HIS A 12 9.45 16.13 -12.95
N GLU A 13 8.38 16.88 -12.64
CA GLU A 13 8.49 18.24 -12.11
C GLU A 13 8.63 18.29 -10.58
N VAL A 14 8.51 17.14 -9.90
CA VAL A 14 8.56 17.07 -8.44
C VAL A 14 10.01 17.25 -7.96
N PRO A 15 10.32 18.30 -7.19
CA PRO A 15 11.64 18.53 -6.65
C PRO A 15 11.93 17.54 -5.53
N LEU A 16 13.13 16.96 -5.55
CA LEU A 16 13.59 16.01 -4.56
C LEU A 16 14.87 16.53 -3.91
N GLN A 17 14.85 16.63 -2.58
CA GLN A 17 16.00 16.96 -1.77
C GLN A 17 16.54 15.68 -1.14
N LYS A 18 17.75 15.29 -1.52
CA LYS A 18 18.41 14.11 -0.95
C LYS A 18 18.67 14.31 0.54
N ILE A 19 18.14 13.43 1.38
CA ILE A 19 18.42 13.39 2.81
C ILE A 19 19.62 12.48 3.06
N ASN A 20 19.59 11.27 2.49
CA ASN A 20 20.71 10.32 2.49
C ASN A 20 20.63 9.40 1.25
N GLU A 21 21.38 8.30 1.25
CA GLU A 21 21.45 7.36 0.11
C GLU A 21 20.09 6.77 -0.30
N TYR A 22 19.16 6.60 0.65
CA TYR A 22 17.88 5.91 0.44
C TYR A 22 16.66 6.76 0.79
N MET A 23 16.84 8.06 1.08
CA MET A 23 15.76 8.94 1.53
C MET A 23 15.80 10.28 0.82
N TRP A 24 14.63 10.68 0.33
CA TRP A 24 14.41 11.91 -0.43
C TRP A 24 13.21 12.66 0.13
N ARG A 25 13.31 13.98 0.17
CA ARG A 25 12.24 14.86 0.61
C ARG A 25 11.63 15.62 -0.55
N ILE A 26 10.31 15.53 -0.70
CA ILE A 26 9.53 16.50 -1.47
C ILE A 26 9.26 17.68 -0.55
N PRO A 27 9.78 18.88 -0.83
CA PRO A 27 9.57 20.06 0.01
C PRO A 27 8.07 20.37 0.14
N GLU A 28 7.63 20.71 1.35
CA GLU A 28 6.26 21.19 1.60
C GLU A 28 5.91 22.43 0.76
N THR A 29 6.90 23.24 0.39
CA THR A 29 6.73 24.41 -0.46
C THR A 29 6.50 24.08 -1.95
N PHE A 30 6.59 22.81 -2.35
CA PHE A 30 6.48 22.42 -3.76
C PHE A 30 5.09 22.72 -4.33
N LYS A 31 4.04 22.31 -3.62
CA LYS A 31 2.65 22.43 -4.09
C LYS A 31 1.81 23.20 -3.08
N PRO A 32 1.02 24.20 -3.52
CA PRO A 32 0.10 24.90 -2.64
C PRO A 32 -0.84 23.92 -1.92
N GLY A 33 -0.99 24.11 -0.61
CA GLY A 33 -1.87 23.29 0.23
C GLY A 33 -1.20 22.08 0.89
N MET A 34 0.06 21.75 0.56
CA MET A 34 0.81 20.77 1.33
C MET A 34 0.92 21.24 2.79
N SER A 35 0.50 20.38 3.72
CA SER A 35 0.55 20.63 5.17
C SER A 35 1.77 19.96 5.83
N VAL A 36 2.43 19.06 5.10
CA VAL A 36 3.64 18.34 5.49
C VAL A 36 4.52 18.09 4.26
N PRO A 37 5.82 17.83 4.40
CA PRO A 37 6.64 17.37 3.29
C PRO A 37 6.30 15.93 2.86
N GLY A 38 6.67 15.57 1.63
CA GLY A 38 6.71 14.16 1.19
C GLY A 38 8.04 13.52 1.57
N LEU A 39 8.03 12.24 1.94
CA LEU A 39 9.21 11.42 2.22
C LEU A 39 9.20 10.20 1.30
N VAL A 40 10.22 10.05 0.46
CA VAL A 40 10.35 8.96 -0.49
C VAL A 40 11.53 8.10 -0.10
N LEU A 41 11.29 6.81 0.14
CA LEU A 41 12.31 5.82 0.47
C LEU A 41 12.70 5.08 -0.80
N ALA A 42 13.85 5.40 -1.38
CA ALA A 42 14.28 4.82 -2.64
C ALA A 42 15.78 5.02 -2.85
N ASP A 43 16.45 4.04 -3.47
CA ASP A 43 17.72 4.29 -4.14
C ASP A 43 17.48 5.09 -5.44
N GLU A 44 18.55 5.55 -6.09
CA GLU A 44 18.45 6.32 -7.34
C GLU A 44 17.68 5.57 -8.44
N LYS A 45 17.82 4.24 -8.53
CA LYS A 45 17.21 3.44 -9.60
C LYS A 45 15.69 3.33 -9.42
N LEU A 46 15.24 3.11 -8.19
CA LEU A 46 13.82 3.11 -7.83
C LEU A 46 13.23 4.51 -7.98
N LEU A 47 13.97 5.54 -7.62
CA LEU A 47 13.54 6.93 -7.78
C LEU A 47 13.26 7.29 -9.24
N GLU A 48 14.13 6.86 -10.17
CA GLU A 48 13.92 7.07 -11.61
C GLU A 48 12.66 6.38 -12.12
N LYS A 49 12.29 5.21 -11.57
CA LYS A 49 11.00 4.57 -11.89
C LYS A 49 9.82 5.40 -11.38
N MET A 50 9.88 5.87 -10.13
CA MET A 50 8.83 6.72 -9.55
C MET A 50 8.70 8.07 -10.29
N ARG A 51 9.76 8.54 -10.96
CA ARG A 51 9.71 9.71 -11.85
C ARG A 51 8.99 9.45 -13.17
N SER A 52 8.91 8.19 -13.60
CA SER A 52 8.37 7.80 -14.91
C SER A 52 6.83 7.73 -14.95
N ASP A 53 6.17 7.73 -13.79
CA ASP A 53 4.71 7.71 -13.63
C ASP A 53 4.23 8.85 -12.72
N ARG A 54 3.02 8.77 -12.13
CA ARG A 54 2.48 9.79 -11.21
C ARG A 54 2.78 9.56 -9.72
N THR A 55 3.68 8.65 -9.35
CA THR A 55 3.97 8.31 -7.95
C THR A 55 4.33 9.51 -7.07
N LEU A 56 5.31 10.32 -7.50
CA LEU A 56 5.82 11.43 -6.68
C LEU A 56 4.79 12.55 -6.56
N ILE A 57 4.02 12.82 -7.62
CA ILE A 57 2.96 13.83 -7.55
C ILE A 57 1.79 13.34 -6.69
N GLN A 58 1.46 12.04 -6.71
CA GLN A 58 0.48 11.48 -5.79
C GLN A 58 0.96 11.58 -4.34
N CYS A 59 2.25 11.32 -4.05
CA CYS A 59 2.83 11.57 -2.73
C CYS A 59 2.65 13.03 -2.29
N ALA A 60 2.88 14.00 -3.19
CA ALA A 60 2.69 15.42 -2.92
C ALA A 60 1.20 15.78 -2.71
N ASN A 61 0.28 15.19 -3.48
CA ASN A 61 -1.16 15.38 -3.34
C ASN A 61 -1.67 14.84 -1.99
N VAL A 62 -1.19 13.68 -1.55
CA VAL A 62 -1.53 13.14 -0.22
C VAL A 62 -1.08 14.09 0.89
N ALA A 63 0.04 14.78 0.71
CA ALA A 63 0.55 15.75 1.67
C ALA A 63 -0.33 17.01 1.81
N THR A 64 -1.31 17.22 0.93
CA THR A 64 -2.28 18.33 1.04
C THR A 64 -3.53 17.96 1.83
N LEU A 65 -3.66 16.71 2.26
CA LEU A 65 -4.88 16.23 2.90
C LEU A 65 -4.97 16.74 4.35
N PRO A 66 -6.16 17.20 4.81
CA PRO A 66 -6.33 17.73 6.15
C PRO A 66 -5.94 16.74 7.25
N GLY A 67 -5.30 17.26 8.30
CA GLY A 67 -4.92 16.47 9.48
C GLY A 67 -3.80 15.47 9.25
N ILE A 68 -3.10 15.48 8.10
CA ILE A 68 -1.93 14.62 7.88
C ILE A 68 -0.79 14.98 8.84
N TYR A 69 -0.15 13.97 9.43
CA TYR A 69 0.94 14.15 10.39
C TYR A 69 2.30 13.82 9.80
N LYS A 70 3.26 14.73 10.04
CA LYS A 70 4.70 14.64 9.76
C LYS A 70 5.08 14.51 8.28
N TYR A 71 4.59 13.50 7.58
CA TYR A 71 4.97 13.20 6.19
C TYR A 71 3.84 12.48 5.44
N SER A 72 3.78 12.70 4.13
CA SER A 72 3.25 11.72 3.18
C SER A 72 4.41 10.83 2.73
N ILE A 73 4.31 9.51 2.89
CA ILE A 73 5.44 8.60 2.67
C ILE A 73 5.19 7.74 1.43
N THR A 74 6.21 7.57 0.58
CA THR A 74 6.24 6.56 -0.49
C THR A 74 7.35 5.55 -0.19
N LEU A 75 6.98 4.27 -0.12
CA LEU A 75 7.89 3.15 0.12
C LEU A 75 8.68 2.75 -1.14
N PRO A 76 9.74 1.91 -1.03
CA PRO A 76 10.62 1.57 -2.16
C PRO A 76 9.95 0.86 -3.34
N ASP A 77 8.83 0.18 -3.11
CA ASP A 77 7.98 -0.47 -4.12
C ASP A 77 6.88 0.47 -4.66
N GLY A 78 6.97 1.76 -4.31
CA GLY A 78 5.97 2.75 -4.65
C GLY A 78 5.82 2.95 -6.16
N HIS A 79 4.58 2.96 -6.61
CA HIS A 79 4.20 3.21 -8.00
C HIS A 79 2.81 3.86 -8.07
N GLU A 80 2.43 4.35 -9.24
CA GLU A 80 1.17 5.04 -9.45
C GLU A 80 -0.05 4.22 -9.01
N GLY A 81 -0.87 4.81 -8.13
CA GLY A 81 -2.11 4.24 -7.64
C GLY A 81 -3.35 5.09 -7.94
N TYR A 82 -4.42 4.90 -7.16
CA TYR A 82 -5.66 5.66 -7.27
C TYR A 82 -5.73 6.76 -6.19
N GLY A 83 -5.17 7.93 -6.51
CA GLY A 83 -5.09 9.08 -5.61
C GLY A 83 -3.87 9.04 -4.70
N PHE A 84 -3.71 7.98 -3.91
CA PHE A 84 -2.45 7.66 -3.22
C PHE A 84 -1.56 6.81 -4.13
N PRO A 85 -0.23 6.90 -4.00
CA PRO A 85 0.65 5.90 -4.60
C PRO A 85 0.40 4.55 -3.93
N ILE A 86 0.49 3.46 -4.70
CA ILE A 86 0.68 2.13 -4.10
C ILE A 86 2.02 2.17 -3.35
N GLY A 87 2.13 1.50 -2.21
CA GLY A 87 3.27 1.69 -1.30
C GLY A 87 3.25 3.04 -0.57
N GLY A 88 2.14 3.79 -0.62
CA GLY A 88 1.95 5.04 0.11
C GLY A 88 1.57 4.81 1.57
N VAL A 89 2.05 5.69 2.47
CA VAL A 89 1.64 5.74 3.87
C VAL A 89 1.29 7.17 4.25
N GLY A 90 0.10 7.35 4.82
CA GLY A 90 -0.34 8.62 5.41
C GLY A 90 -1.01 8.37 6.76
N ALA A 91 -0.59 9.12 7.78
CA ALA A 91 -1.20 9.08 9.11
C ALA A 91 -1.97 10.39 9.31
N PHE A 92 -3.25 10.26 9.70
CA PHE A 92 -4.17 11.39 9.83
C PHE A 92 -4.68 11.50 11.26
N ASP A 93 -4.94 12.73 11.68
CA ASP A 93 -5.62 13.02 12.93
C ASP A 93 -7.01 12.37 12.98
N ALA A 94 -7.32 11.70 14.09
CA ALA A 94 -8.56 10.94 14.21
C ALA A 94 -9.80 11.83 14.35
N GLU A 95 -9.65 13.08 14.82
CA GLU A 95 -10.76 14.01 15.04
C GLU A 95 -10.92 15.00 13.89
N THR A 96 -9.80 15.45 13.32
CA THR A 96 -9.74 16.55 12.34
C THR A 96 -9.24 16.13 10.96
N GLY A 97 -8.76 14.90 10.82
CA GLY A 97 -8.22 14.37 9.58
C GLY A 97 -9.28 13.74 8.67
N VAL A 98 -8.81 13.00 7.67
CA VAL A 98 -9.65 12.38 6.65
C VAL A 98 -9.41 10.87 6.56
N VAL A 99 -10.43 10.15 6.07
CA VAL A 99 -10.30 8.78 5.57
C VAL A 99 -10.47 8.82 4.06
N SER A 100 -9.49 8.29 3.32
CA SER A 100 -9.54 8.18 1.86
C SER A 100 -9.57 6.71 1.46
N PRO A 101 -10.64 6.22 0.80
CA PRO A 101 -10.66 4.86 0.26
C PRO A 101 -9.49 4.59 -0.71
N GLY A 102 -9.06 5.60 -1.47
CA GLY A 102 -7.90 5.50 -2.35
C GLY A 102 -6.57 5.31 -1.62
N GLY A 103 -6.49 5.69 -0.34
CA GLY A 103 -5.34 5.43 0.54
C GLY A 103 -5.35 4.05 1.20
N VAL A 104 -6.45 3.30 1.09
CA VAL A 104 -6.56 1.89 1.54
C VAL A 104 -6.37 0.95 0.36
N GLY A 105 -6.99 1.26 -0.78
CA GLY A 105 -7.01 0.42 -1.98
C GLY A 105 -8.36 -0.26 -2.20
N TYR A 106 -8.57 -0.72 -3.44
CA TYR A 106 -9.81 -1.40 -3.84
C TYR A 106 -9.96 -2.79 -3.18
N ASP A 107 -8.87 -3.55 -3.13
CA ASP A 107 -8.81 -4.86 -2.49
C ASP A 107 -8.43 -4.71 -1.01
N ILE A 108 -9.43 -4.39 -0.19
CA ILE A 108 -9.25 -4.11 1.24
C ILE A 108 -8.74 -5.38 1.93
N ASN A 109 -7.68 -5.24 2.71
CA ASN A 109 -7.04 -6.34 3.42
C ASN A 109 -6.46 -7.41 2.45
N CYS A 110 -5.91 -6.97 1.32
CA CYS A 110 -5.03 -7.82 0.51
C CYS A 110 -3.80 -8.21 1.34
N LEU A 111 -3.50 -9.51 1.40
CA LEU A 111 -2.49 -10.08 2.30
C LEU A 111 -1.51 -10.98 1.55
N ALA A 112 -0.28 -11.07 2.05
CA ALA A 112 0.69 -12.03 1.54
C ALA A 112 0.27 -13.48 1.86
N PRO A 113 0.65 -14.49 1.05
CA PRO A 113 0.25 -15.89 1.23
C PRO A 113 0.49 -16.47 2.62
N ASN A 114 1.56 -16.04 3.27
CA ASN A 114 1.96 -16.51 4.59
C ASN A 114 1.29 -15.76 5.76
N SER A 115 0.44 -14.77 5.47
CA SER A 115 -0.26 -13.96 6.47
C SER A 115 -1.21 -14.81 7.29
N LEU A 116 -1.25 -14.55 8.59
CA LEU A 116 -2.06 -15.31 9.53
C LEU A 116 -3.45 -14.70 9.66
N VAL A 117 -4.49 -15.53 9.51
CA VAL A 117 -5.88 -15.20 9.80
C VAL A 117 -6.37 -16.00 10.99
N LEU A 118 -7.20 -15.37 11.83
CA LEU A 118 -7.72 -15.98 13.05
C LEU A 118 -9.00 -16.75 12.73
N THR A 119 -9.06 -18.01 13.13
CA THR A 119 -10.29 -18.81 13.01
C THR A 119 -11.26 -18.53 14.16
N GLU A 120 -12.52 -18.93 14.01
CA GLU A 120 -13.51 -18.84 15.08
C GLU A 120 -13.10 -19.58 16.37
N TYR A 121 -12.27 -20.62 16.25
CA TYR A 121 -11.80 -21.45 17.36
C TYR A 121 -10.52 -20.91 18.02
N GLY A 122 -10.04 -19.74 17.60
CA GLY A 122 -8.92 -19.04 18.25
C GLY A 122 -7.53 -19.51 17.85
N TYR A 123 -7.39 -20.27 16.77
CA TYR A 123 -6.08 -20.64 16.20
C TYR A 123 -5.82 -19.90 14.88
N TRP A 124 -4.55 -19.81 14.50
CA TRP A 124 -4.13 -19.08 13.29
C TRP A 124 -3.93 -20.03 12.11
N LEU A 125 -4.38 -19.62 10.93
CA LEU A 125 -4.10 -20.27 9.65
C LEU A 125 -3.37 -19.30 8.74
N ARG A 126 -2.46 -19.81 7.89
CA ARG A 126 -1.94 -19.01 6.78
C ARG A 126 -3.03 -18.89 5.71
N ILE A 127 -3.13 -17.72 5.06
CA ILE A 127 -4.15 -17.51 4.03
C ILE A 127 -3.99 -18.49 2.86
N GLU A 128 -2.77 -18.86 2.50
CA GLU A 128 -2.47 -19.87 1.47
C GLU A 128 -2.97 -21.27 1.82
N GLU A 129 -3.12 -21.60 3.11
CA GLU A 129 -3.58 -22.92 3.56
C GLU A 129 -5.11 -23.04 3.56
N ILE A 130 -5.84 -21.93 3.46
CA ILE A 130 -7.31 -21.92 3.56
C ILE A 130 -7.93 -22.72 2.40
N ALA A 131 -7.42 -22.48 1.19
CA ALA A 131 -7.71 -23.20 -0.04
C ALA A 131 -7.68 -24.73 0.13
N GLU A 132 -6.59 -25.22 0.72
CA GLU A 132 -6.32 -26.65 0.85
C GLU A 132 -7.06 -27.30 2.04
N LYS A 133 -7.25 -26.56 3.13
CA LYS A 133 -7.56 -27.17 4.44
C LYS A 133 -9.02 -27.20 4.86
N ASN A 134 -9.93 -26.39 4.31
CA ASN A 134 -11.41 -26.56 4.40
C ASN A 134 -12.17 -25.26 4.06
N TYR A 135 -13.06 -25.33 3.06
CA TYR A 135 -14.05 -24.27 2.77
C TYR A 135 -15.06 -24.02 3.90
N ASN A 136 -15.21 -24.94 4.86
CA ASN A 136 -16.16 -24.82 5.97
C ASN A 136 -15.60 -24.09 7.20
N GLN A 137 -14.40 -23.51 7.13
CA GLN A 137 -13.83 -22.80 8.25
C GLN A 137 -14.38 -21.38 8.33
N SER A 138 -14.98 -21.01 9.47
CA SER A 138 -15.30 -19.60 9.74
C SER A 138 -14.08 -18.84 10.23
N LEU A 139 -13.95 -17.60 9.77
CA LEU A 139 -12.91 -16.67 10.20
C LEU A 139 -13.48 -15.68 11.22
N LYS A 140 -12.63 -15.25 12.15
CA LYS A 140 -12.97 -14.21 13.10
C LYS A 140 -13.14 -12.88 12.36
N VAL A 141 -14.26 -12.21 12.59
CA VAL A 141 -14.56 -10.89 12.02
C VAL A 141 -14.97 -9.93 13.12
N TYR A 142 -14.91 -8.62 12.85
CA TYR A 142 -15.42 -7.60 13.75
C TYR A 142 -16.73 -7.06 13.22
N ASP A 143 -17.81 -7.22 13.98
CA ASP A 143 -19.08 -6.58 13.67
C ASP A 143 -19.00 -5.10 14.05
N VAL A 144 -18.89 -4.25 13.03
CA VAL A 144 -18.79 -2.81 13.20
C VAL A 144 -20.10 -2.19 13.73
N LYS A 145 -21.26 -2.80 13.46
CA LYS A 145 -22.57 -2.31 13.90
C LYS A 145 -22.82 -2.63 15.37
N GLU A 146 -22.51 -3.86 15.77
CA GLU A 146 -22.74 -4.32 17.14
C GLU A 146 -21.53 -4.11 18.07
N GLY A 147 -20.37 -3.75 17.51
CA GLY A 147 -19.18 -3.38 18.26
C GLY A 147 -18.52 -4.55 19.00
N HIS A 148 -18.60 -5.77 18.43
CA HIS A 148 -18.02 -6.95 19.04
C HIS A 148 -17.42 -7.92 18.00
N ASN A 149 -16.65 -8.87 18.51
CA ASN A 149 -15.96 -9.90 17.74
C ASN A 149 -16.90 -11.07 17.40
N ASP A 150 -17.16 -11.31 16.12
CA ASP A 150 -18.02 -12.39 15.63
C ASP A 150 -17.23 -13.37 14.72
N SER A 151 -17.91 -14.20 13.94
CA SER A 151 -17.35 -15.13 12.96
C SER A 151 -18.18 -15.14 11.68
N SER A 152 -17.51 -15.25 10.53
CA SER A 152 -18.17 -15.41 9.23
C SER A 152 -17.59 -16.60 8.47
N ASN A 153 -18.47 -17.32 7.78
CA ASN A 153 -18.08 -18.27 6.75
C ASN A 153 -17.36 -17.57 5.60
N ILE A 154 -16.47 -18.29 4.93
CA ILE A 154 -15.82 -17.83 3.71
C ILE A 154 -16.80 -17.98 2.55
N ALA A 155 -17.16 -16.86 1.91
CA ALA A 155 -18.14 -16.86 0.83
C ALA A 155 -17.58 -17.45 -0.47
N PHE A 156 -16.30 -17.19 -0.77
CA PHE A 156 -15.66 -17.59 -2.02
C PHE A 156 -14.13 -17.61 -1.85
N ILE A 157 -13.47 -18.56 -2.51
CA ILE A 157 -12.02 -18.59 -2.69
C ILE A 157 -11.75 -18.70 -4.19
N ALA A 158 -10.97 -17.76 -4.72
CA ALA A 158 -10.37 -17.87 -6.04
C ALA A 158 -8.90 -18.25 -5.87
N GLU A 159 -8.50 -19.28 -6.58
CA GLU A 159 -7.10 -19.69 -6.68
C GLU A 159 -6.61 -19.58 -8.11
N ARG A 160 -5.33 -19.26 -8.22
CA ARG A 160 -4.60 -19.20 -9.47
C ARG A 160 -3.41 -20.14 -9.38
N SER A 161 -3.29 -21.06 -10.33
CA SER A 161 -2.06 -21.84 -10.48
C SER A 161 -0.94 -20.92 -10.94
N VAL A 162 0.18 -20.95 -10.22
CA VAL A 162 1.39 -20.23 -10.60
C VAL A 162 2.14 -21.04 -11.65
N GLU A 163 2.45 -20.43 -12.80
CA GLU A 163 3.18 -21.14 -13.86
C GLU A 163 4.68 -21.28 -13.52
N PRO A 164 5.35 -22.36 -13.96
CA PRO A 164 6.79 -22.50 -13.79
C PRO A 164 7.55 -21.29 -14.37
N GLY A 165 8.25 -20.55 -13.51
CA GLY A 165 9.03 -19.35 -13.89
C GLY A 165 8.35 -18.00 -13.61
N GLU A 166 7.16 -18.01 -13.00
CA GLU A 166 6.44 -16.79 -12.63
C GLU A 166 6.97 -16.10 -11.36
N PHE A 167 7.58 -16.85 -10.44
CA PHE A 167 8.35 -16.28 -9.33
C PHE A 167 9.64 -15.66 -9.87
N ALA A 168 9.82 -14.38 -9.58
CA ALA A 168 10.87 -13.57 -10.18
C ALA A 168 12.07 -13.40 -9.26
N ILE A 169 11.82 -13.31 -7.96
CA ILE A 169 12.84 -12.94 -6.97
C ILE A 169 12.60 -13.74 -5.68
N ARG A 170 13.68 -14.36 -5.17
CA ARG A 170 13.75 -14.94 -3.83
C ARG A 170 14.88 -14.24 -3.08
N ILE A 171 14.54 -13.50 -2.02
CA ILE A 171 15.51 -12.85 -1.13
C ILE A 171 15.60 -13.68 0.15
N MET A 172 16.81 -14.04 0.54
CA MET A 172 17.09 -14.66 1.83
C MET A 172 17.88 -13.66 2.68
N THR A 173 17.34 -13.29 3.84
CA THR A 173 18.10 -12.47 4.80
C THR A 173 19.21 -13.30 5.43
N GLU A 174 20.24 -12.65 5.97
CA GLU A 174 21.32 -13.31 6.71
C GLU A 174 20.80 -14.13 7.91
N ALA A 175 19.66 -13.73 8.47
CA ALA A 175 18.96 -14.44 9.53
C ALA A 175 18.07 -15.61 9.03
N GLY A 176 18.12 -15.94 7.73
CA GLY A 176 17.41 -17.06 7.13
C GLY A 176 15.95 -16.80 6.74
N ARG A 177 15.46 -15.57 6.82
CA ARG A 177 14.08 -15.24 6.40
C ARG A 177 14.02 -15.19 4.87
N MET A 178 13.12 -15.97 4.29
CA MET A 178 12.87 -16.00 2.85
C MET A 178 11.70 -15.09 2.50
N ILE A 179 11.87 -14.29 1.44
CA ILE A 179 10.85 -13.44 0.83
C ILE A 179 10.80 -13.80 -0.65
N GLU A 180 9.62 -14.14 -1.15
CA GLU A 180 9.40 -14.49 -2.56
C GLU A 180 8.44 -13.47 -3.19
N GLY A 181 8.80 -12.97 -4.37
CA GLY A 181 8.01 -12.00 -5.12
C GLY A 181 7.70 -12.49 -6.53
N SER A 182 6.47 -12.24 -6.99
CA SER A 182 6.10 -12.41 -8.40
C SER A 182 6.73 -11.30 -9.26
N ARG A 183 6.67 -11.48 -10.58
CA ARG A 183 7.19 -10.52 -11.56
C ARG A 183 6.38 -9.22 -11.65
N ASP A 184 5.24 -9.13 -10.97
CA ASP A 184 4.21 -8.10 -11.17
C ASP A 184 4.53 -6.76 -10.49
N GLN A 185 5.64 -6.66 -9.76
CA GLN A 185 6.13 -5.40 -9.16
C GLN A 185 7.28 -4.78 -9.97
N LYS A 186 7.11 -4.63 -11.29
CA LYS A 186 8.14 -4.08 -12.19
C LYS A 186 8.10 -2.57 -12.30
#